data_AF-A0A3S1CA21-F1
#
_entry.id   AF-A0A3S1CA21-F1
#
_cell.length_a   1.000
_cell.length_b   1.000
_cell.length_c   1.000
_cell.angle_alpha   90.00
_cell.angle_beta   90.00
_cell.angle_gamma   90.00
#
_symmetry.space_group_name_H-M   'P 1'
#
loop_
_entity.id
_entity.type
_entity.pdbx_description
1 polymer ?
#
loop_
_entity_poly.entity_id
_entity_poly.type
_entity_poly.pdbx_seq_one_letter_code
_entity_poly.pdbx_strand_id
1 'polypeptide(L)'
;MDEVAKKIAALGLPGIILVLTMAATGLTGAAAITAALAFLGGPAGMLGGIAVLGLTGLITDALAKVGLEDLLTEVYCHRRQSEPHGKLLEEIDTLSLFDGDLKERLKITIIDGCGCGTVVTPDTTGDTQEVIAILERVPGITRAHHRDFKSSSPIIRLRDGSTVRTWKNPLGVDHVFVADRNDRMVYGGFVGWVHSPGLDSAITRIRIYFT
;
A
#
# COMPACT_ATOMS: atom_id res chain seq x y z
N MET A 1 -8.62 10.55 4.18
CA MET A 1 -8.33 10.05 2.82
C MET A 1 -9.23 8.87 2.50
N ASP A 2 -9.51 8.06 3.51
CA ASP A 2 -10.47 6.94 3.51
C ASP A 2 -11.82 7.33 2.90
N GLU A 3 -12.33 8.54 3.18
CA GLU A 3 -13.60 9.00 2.61
C GLU A 3 -13.53 9.23 1.09
N VAL A 4 -12.39 9.69 0.57
CA VAL A 4 -12.18 9.88 -0.87
C VAL A 4 -12.06 8.53 -1.56
N ALA A 5 -11.25 7.63 -1.00
CA ALA A 5 -11.08 6.28 -1.52
C ALA A 5 -12.41 5.49 -1.47
N LYS A 6 -13.18 5.62 -0.40
CA LYS A 6 -14.52 5.02 -0.25
C LYS A 6 -15.50 5.52 -1.32
N LYS A 7 -15.50 6.83 -1.60
CA LYS A 7 -16.34 7.41 -2.66
C LYS A 7 -15.93 6.95 -4.06
N ILE A 8 -14.64 6.82 -4.33
CA ILE A 8 -14.13 6.28 -5.60
C ILE A 8 -14.43 4.79 -5.71
N ALA A 9 -14.25 4.02 -4.64
CA ALA A 9 -14.56 2.60 -4.58
C ALA A 9 -16.05 2.33 -4.81
N ALA A 10 -16.93 3.19 -4.29
CA ALA A 10 -18.37 3.11 -4.53
C ALA A 10 -18.76 3.33 -6.01
N LEU A 11 -17.91 3.98 -6.81
CA LEU A 11 -18.09 4.14 -8.25
C LEU A 11 -17.61 2.93 -9.05
N GLY A 12 -16.84 2.02 -8.45
CA GLY A 12 -16.30 0.83 -9.10
C GLY A 12 -15.25 1.15 -10.18
N LEU A 13 -15.24 0.36 -11.26
CA LEU A 13 -14.31 0.51 -12.39
C LEU A 13 -14.32 1.94 -13.00
N PRO A 14 -15.48 2.60 -13.22
CA PRO A 14 -15.51 3.99 -13.66
C PRO A 14 -14.73 4.98 -12.77
N GLY A 15 -14.76 4.79 -11.45
CA GLY A 15 -14.01 5.63 -10.51
C GLY A 15 -12.50 5.44 -10.66
N ILE A 16 -12.05 4.21 -10.89
CA ILE A 16 -10.64 3.88 -11.10
C ILE A 16 -10.15 4.47 -12.42
N ILE A 17 -10.91 4.32 -13.52
CA ILE A 17 -10.57 4.92 -14.82
C ILE A 17 -10.45 6.46 -14.70
N LEU A 18 -11.31 7.10 -13.90
CA LEU A 18 -11.21 8.54 -13.65
C LEU A 18 -9.89 8.90 -12.95
N VAL A 19 -9.53 8.21 -11.87
CA VAL A 19 -8.26 8.44 -11.16
C VAL A 19 -7.06 8.24 -12.10
N LEU A 20 -7.10 7.20 -12.93
CA LEU A 20 -6.02 6.86 -13.86
C LEU A 20 -5.85 7.88 -14.97
N THR A 21 -6.95 8.27 -15.59
CA THR A 21 -6.92 9.30 -16.63
C THR A 21 -6.38 10.61 -16.06
N MET A 22 -6.81 11.01 -14.87
CA MET A 22 -6.29 12.21 -14.20
C MET A 22 -4.79 12.12 -13.89
N ALA A 23 -4.30 10.96 -13.44
CA ALA A 23 -2.89 10.77 -13.15
C ALA A 23 -2.02 10.73 -14.40
N ALA A 24 -2.50 10.10 -15.48
CA ALA A 24 -1.79 10.03 -16.75
C ALA A 24 -1.76 11.36 -17.50
N THR A 25 -2.84 12.15 -17.44
CA THR A 25 -2.93 13.42 -18.18
C THR A 25 -2.37 14.61 -17.41
N GLY A 26 -2.06 14.46 -16.12
CA GLY A 26 -1.42 15.49 -15.28
C GLY A 26 -2.17 16.82 -15.16
N LEU A 27 -3.38 16.92 -15.70
CA LEU A 27 -4.14 18.15 -15.85
C LEU A 27 -5.64 17.87 -15.80
N THR A 28 -6.34 18.70 -15.03
CA THR A 28 -7.79 18.84 -14.86
C THR A 28 -8.49 19.24 -16.17
N GLY A 29 -8.42 18.38 -17.18
CA GLY A 29 -8.97 18.65 -18.51
C GLY A 29 -10.45 18.30 -18.60
N ALA A 30 -11.24 19.21 -19.19
CA ALA A 30 -12.63 18.97 -19.52
C ALA A 30 -12.84 17.69 -20.35
N ALA A 31 -11.87 17.29 -21.18
CA ALA A 31 -11.98 16.09 -22.02
C ALA A 31 -11.97 14.77 -21.24
N ALA A 32 -11.10 14.60 -20.24
CA ALA A 32 -11.06 13.38 -19.40
C ALA A 32 -12.31 13.28 -18.52
N ILE A 33 -12.74 14.42 -17.97
CA ILE A 33 -14.00 14.57 -17.24
C ILE A 33 -15.19 14.24 -18.16
N THR A 34 -15.17 14.69 -19.42
CA THR A 34 -16.24 14.43 -20.41
C THR A 34 -16.28 12.96 -20.82
N ALA A 35 -15.14 12.30 -21.01
CA ALA A 35 -15.08 10.86 -21.33
C ALA A 35 -15.57 10.00 -20.16
N ALA A 36 -15.13 10.33 -18.94
CA ALA A 36 -15.62 9.68 -17.72
C ALA A 36 -17.11 9.95 -17.49
N LEU A 37 -17.58 11.19 -17.72
CA LEU A 37 -18.99 11.57 -17.67
C LEU A 37 -19.82 10.92 -18.77
N ALA A 38 -19.30 10.67 -19.96
CA ALA A 38 -20.02 9.96 -21.01
C ALA A 38 -20.16 8.47 -20.67
N PHE A 39 -19.18 7.89 -19.97
CA PHE A 39 -19.24 6.52 -19.46
C PHE A 39 -20.15 6.38 -18.22
N LEU A 40 -20.21 7.41 -17.37
CA LEU A 40 -21.04 7.48 -16.15
C LEU A 40 -22.43 8.11 -16.38
N GLY A 41 -22.62 8.75 -17.53
CA GLY A 41 -23.75 9.64 -17.83
C GLY A 41 -24.78 8.99 -18.72
N GLY A 42 -25.64 8.19 -18.11
CA GLY A 42 -27.00 8.03 -18.59
C GLY A 42 -27.79 9.35 -18.53
N PRO A 43 -29.13 9.34 -18.70
CA PRO A 43 -30.00 10.52 -18.86
C PRO A 43 -29.99 11.60 -17.75
N ALA A 44 -29.16 11.46 -16.72
CA ALA A 44 -28.99 12.37 -15.58
C ALA A 44 -27.79 13.34 -15.71
N GLY A 45 -27.42 13.71 -16.93
CA GLY A 45 -26.13 14.34 -17.28
C GLY A 45 -25.72 15.59 -16.50
N MET A 46 -26.66 16.40 -16.00
CA MET A 46 -26.34 17.59 -15.21
C MET A 46 -25.97 17.27 -13.75
N LEU A 47 -26.65 16.31 -13.13
CA LEU A 47 -26.35 15.88 -11.75
C LEU A 47 -25.08 15.05 -11.70
N GLY A 48 -24.85 14.20 -12.71
CA GLY A 48 -23.59 13.46 -12.87
C GLY A 48 -22.39 14.40 -13.00
N GLY A 49 -22.53 15.49 -13.78
CA GLY A 49 -21.51 16.52 -13.95
C GLY A 49 -21.03 17.13 -12.63
N ILE A 50 -21.97 17.54 -11.77
CA ILE A 50 -21.65 18.15 -10.47
C ILE A 50 -20.97 17.15 -9.55
N ALA A 51 -21.43 15.90 -9.52
CA ALA A 51 -20.83 14.85 -8.70
C ALA A 51 -19.37 14.59 -9.12
N VAL A 52 -19.11 14.47 -10.42
CA VAL A 52 -17.76 14.25 -10.96
C VAL A 52 -16.86 15.43 -10.66
N LEU A 53 -17.32 16.68 -10.84
CA LEU A 53 -16.53 17.86 -10.50
C LEU A 53 -16.13 17.88 -9.02
N GLY A 54 -17.05 17.57 -8.11
CA GLY A 54 -16.74 17.45 -6.69
C GLY A 54 -15.69 16.37 -6.39
N LEU A 55 -15.78 15.22 -7.04
CA LEU A 55 -14.82 14.12 -6.90
C LEU A 55 -13.45 14.45 -7.48
N THR A 56 -13.38 15.08 -8.66
CA THR A 56 -12.10 15.43 -9.28
C THR A 56 -11.25 16.34 -8.40
N GLY A 57 -11.85 17.30 -7.69
CA GLY A 57 -11.13 18.13 -6.71
C GLY A 57 -10.53 17.30 -5.58
N LEU A 58 -11.29 16.34 -5.05
CA LEU A 58 -10.84 15.44 -3.99
C LEU A 58 -9.77 14.45 -4.45
N ILE A 59 -9.92 13.91 -5.66
CA ILE A 59 -8.94 13.00 -6.28
C ILE A 59 -7.62 13.75 -6.50
N THR A 60 -7.67 14.99 -6.99
CA THR A 60 -6.47 15.80 -7.23
C THR A 60 -5.69 16.06 -5.94
N ASP A 61 -6.39 16.45 -4.87
CA ASP A 61 -5.77 16.65 -3.55
C ASP A 61 -5.18 15.34 -2.99
N ALA A 62 -5.85 14.21 -3.19
CA ALA A 62 -5.37 12.90 -2.76
C ALA A 62 -4.14 12.44 -3.55
N LEU A 63 -4.16 12.59 -4.88
CA LEU A 63 -3.02 12.28 -5.76
C LEU A 63 -1.80 13.14 -5.40
N ALA A 64 -1.99 14.41 -5.07
CA ALA A 64 -0.91 15.30 -4.66
C ALA A 64 -0.30 14.94 -3.29
N LYS A 65 -1.08 14.38 -2.37
CA LYS A 65 -0.64 14.06 -1.00
C LYS A 65 -0.02 12.68 -0.84
N VAL A 66 -0.56 11.66 -1.53
CA VAL A 66 -0.20 10.25 -1.30
C VAL A 66 0.34 9.57 -2.57
N GLY A 67 0.14 10.17 -3.74
CA GLY A 67 0.50 9.56 -5.02
C GLY A 67 -0.56 8.56 -5.52
N LEU A 68 -0.39 8.13 -6.76
CA LEU A 68 -1.34 7.28 -7.48
C LEU A 68 -1.47 5.87 -6.88
N GLU A 69 -0.34 5.25 -6.55
CA GLU A 69 -0.28 3.85 -6.13
C GLU A 69 -1.01 3.61 -4.81
N ASP A 70 -0.78 4.47 -3.82
CA ASP A 70 -1.40 4.38 -2.51
C ASP A 70 -2.90 4.68 -2.58
N LEU A 71 -3.32 5.64 -3.41
CA LEU A 71 -4.73 5.93 -3.64
C LEU A 71 -5.46 4.74 -4.29
N LEU A 72 -4.87 4.14 -5.32
CA LEU A 72 -5.44 2.97 -5.99
C LEU A 72 -5.50 1.77 -5.05
N THR A 73 -4.44 1.54 -4.27
CA THR A 73 -4.40 0.47 -3.28
C THR A 73 -5.55 0.60 -2.29
N GLU A 74 -5.76 1.80 -1.73
CA GLU A 74 -6.87 2.05 -0.80
C GLU A 74 -8.24 1.79 -1.45
N VAL A 75 -8.44 2.22 -2.70
CA VAL A 75 -9.68 1.99 -3.45
C VAL A 75 -9.95 0.49 -3.67
N TYR A 76 -8.94 -0.25 -4.12
CA TYR A 76 -9.08 -1.69 -4.38
C TYR A 76 -9.26 -2.49 -3.08
N CYS A 77 -8.60 -2.08 -2.01
CA CYS A 77 -8.76 -2.70 -0.71
C CYS A 77 -10.12 -2.44 -0.07
N HIS A 78 -10.70 -1.28 -0.32
CA HIS A 78 -12.09 -1.03 0.02
C HIS A 78 -13.06 -1.90 -0.80
N ARG A 79 -12.89 -1.98 -2.14
CA ARG A 79 -13.74 -2.80 -3.03
C ARG A 79 -13.66 -4.29 -2.73
N ARG A 80 -12.54 -4.77 -2.21
CA ARG A 80 -12.39 -6.17 -1.78
C ARG A 80 -13.36 -6.58 -0.67
N GLN A 81 -13.86 -5.64 0.13
CA GLN A 81 -14.87 -5.96 1.14
C GLN A 81 -16.24 -6.28 0.53
N SER A 82 -16.51 -5.81 -0.70
CA SER A 82 -17.80 -5.95 -1.37
C SER A 82 -17.78 -6.83 -2.62
N GLU A 83 -16.61 -7.12 -3.19
CA GLU A 83 -16.45 -7.85 -4.47
C GLU A 83 -15.49 -9.05 -4.35
N PRO A 84 -15.73 -10.14 -5.11
CA PRO A 84 -14.88 -11.32 -5.08
C PRO A 84 -13.52 -11.10 -5.73
N HIS A 85 -12.49 -11.74 -5.17
CA HIS A 85 -11.09 -11.59 -5.55
C HIS A 85 -10.80 -11.79 -7.04
N GLY A 86 -11.41 -12.82 -7.67
CA GLY A 86 -11.17 -13.13 -9.08
C GLY A 86 -11.56 -12.00 -10.02
N LYS A 87 -12.65 -11.29 -9.72
CA LYS A 87 -13.14 -10.18 -10.53
C LYS A 87 -12.21 -8.97 -10.49
N LEU A 88 -11.67 -8.65 -9.31
CA LEU A 88 -10.73 -7.53 -9.15
C LEU A 88 -9.40 -7.80 -9.87
N LEU A 89 -8.92 -9.05 -9.84
CA LEU A 89 -7.71 -9.46 -10.54
C LEU A 89 -7.87 -9.40 -12.06
N GLU A 90 -9.02 -9.81 -12.61
CA GLU A 90 -9.33 -9.67 -14.04
C GLU A 90 -9.44 -8.19 -14.47
N GLU A 91 -10.08 -7.35 -13.65
CA GLU A 91 -10.14 -5.90 -13.92
C GLU A 91 -8.73 -5.30 -13.99
N ILE A 92 -7.86 -5.62 -13.03
CA ILE A 92 -6.45 -5.18 -13.04
C ILE A 92 -5.71 -5.76 -14.25
N ASP A 93 -6.06 -6.97 -14.69
CA ASP A 93 -5.45 -7.57 -15.86
C ASP A 93 -5.78 -6.81 -17.15
N THR A 94 -7.02 -6.34 -17.23
CA THR A 94 -7.58 -5.61 -18.37
C THR A 94 -7.12 -4.16 -18.43
N LEU A 95 -6.62 -3.58 -17.33
CA LEU A 95 -6.09 -2.21 -17.29
C LEU A 95 -4.70 -2.16 -17.95
N SER A 96 -4.68 -2.14 -19.28
CA SER A 96 -3.49 -2.04 -20.12
C SER A 96 -2.80 -0.66 -20.10
N LEU A 97 -3.28 0.27 -19.27
CA LEU A 97 -2.74 1.63 -19.14
C LEU A 97 -1.62 1.76 -18.10
N PHE A 98 -1.31 0.69 -17.36
CA PHE A 98 -0.27 0.70 -16.33
C PHE A 98 1.05 0.14 -16.81
N ASP A 99 2.15 0.61 -16.19
CA ASP A 99 3.41 -0.12 -16.19
C ASP A 99 3.22 -1.50 -15.54
N GLY A 100 3.85 -2.53 -16.12
CA GLY A 100 3.70 -3.91 -15.67
C GLY A 100 4.06 -4.12 -14.18
N ASP A 101 4.96 -3.31 -13.65
CA ASP A 101 5.38 -3.31 -12.25
C ASP A 101 4.25 -2.91 -11.28
N LEU A 102 3.53 -1.81 -11.58
CA LEU A 102 2.44 -1.33 -10.73
C LEU A 102 1.26 -2.31 -10.70
N LYS A 103 0.98 -2.93 -11.85
CA LYS A 103 -0.04 -3.96 -12.00
C LYS A 103 0.25 -5.17 -11.12
N GLU A 104 1.49 -5.65 -11.13
CA GLU A 104 1.90 -6.79 -10.33
C GLU A 104 1.85 -6.47 -8.83
N ARG A 105 2.30 -5.28 -8.44
CA ARG A 105 2.22 -4.80 -7.04
C ARG A 105 0.79 -4.71 -6.52
N LEU A 106 -0.15 -4.24 -7.34
CA LEU A 106 -1.58 -4.23 -7.01
C LEU A 106 -2.14 -5.64 -6.84
N LYS A 107 -1.80 -6.57 -7.75
CA LYS A 107 -2.23 -7.98 -7.65
C LYS A 107 -1.74 -8.63 -6.36
N ILE A 108 -0.45 -8.49 -6.06
CA ILE A 108 0.16 -9.01 -4.82
C ILE A 108 -0.56 -8.44 -3.60
N THR A 109 -0.77 -7.13 -3.54
CA THR A 109 -1.43 -6.46 -2.41
C THR A 109 -2.86 -6.95 -2.17
N ILE A 110 -3.60 -7.25 -3.25
CA ILE A 110 -4.99 -7.75 -3.17
C ILE A 110 -5.03 -9.23 -2.77
N ILE A 111 -4.08 -10.04 -3.24
CA ILE A 111 -3.91 -11.45 -2.88
C ILE A 111 -3.52 -11.58 -1.40
N ASP A 112 -2.58 -10.77 -0.94
CA ASP A 112 -2.03 -10.76 0.43
C ASP A 112 -2.98 -10.15 1.47
N GLY A 113 -4.16 -9.73 1.02
CA GLY A 113 -5.24 -9.44 1.92
C GLY A 113 -5.41 -7.97 2.27
N CYS A 114 -4.88 -7.05 1.46
CA CYS A 114 -5.17 -5.61 1.52
C CYS A 114 -4.97 -4.94 2.88
N GLY A 115 -4.22 -5.59 3.77
CA GLY A 115 -3.87 -5.05 5.07
C GLY A 115 -2.46 -4.52 4.98
N CYS A 116 -2.30 -3.19 4.91
CA CYS A 116 -1.16 -2.35 5.34
C CYS A 116 0.22 -3.03 5.52
N GLY A 117 0.60 -3.90 4.60
CA GLY A 117 1.60 -4.93 4.81
C GLY A 117 2.35 -5.08 3.52
N THR A 118 3.59 -4.59 3.58
CA THR A 118 4.66 -4.90 2.64
C THR A 118 4.33 -4.48 1.21
N VAL A 119 4.78 -3.27 0.86
CA VAL A 119 5.30 -3.06 -0.48
C VAL A 119 6.43 -4.07 -0.62
N VAL A 120 6.14 -5.27 -1.14
CA VAL A 120 7.15 -6.13 -1.72
C VAL A 120 7.59 -5.38 -2.96
N THR A 121 8.61 -4.54 -2.79
CA THR A 121 9.34 -4.03 -3.94
C THR A 121 9.99 -5.23 -4.62
N PRO A 122 10.08 -5.25 -5.96
CA PRO A 122 10.83 -6.28 -6.70
C PRO A 122 12.34 -6.29 -6.37
N ASP A 123 12.80 -5.44 -5.43
CA ASP A 123 14.17 -5.32 -4.96
C ASP A 123 14.39 -6.07 -3.63
N THR A 124 13.43 -6.88 -3.18
CA THR A 124 13.58 -7.70 -1.96
C THR A 124 14.50 -8.88 -2.24
N THR A 125 15.78 -8.70 -1.97
CA THR A 125 16.84 -9.71 -2.00
C THR A 125 16.53 -10.91 -1.09
N GLY A 126 17.09 -12.08 -1.41
CA GLY A 126 16.86 -13.33 -0.65
C GLY A 126 17.14 -13.20 0.84
N ASP A 127 18.18 -12.42 1.21
CA ASP A 127 18.53 -12.11 2.60
C ASP A 127 17.39 -11.37 3.34
N THR A 128 16.77 -10.36 2.71
CA THR A 128 15.65 -9.61 3.29
C THR A 128 14.41 -10.50 3.48
N GLN A 129 14.09 -11.37 2.51
CA GLN A 129 12.97 -12.31 2.63
C GLN A 129 13.19 -13.32 3.77
N GLU A 130 14.41 -13.84 3.92
CA GLU A 130 14.74 -14.79 4.99
C GLU A 130 14.70 -14.12 6.37
N VAL A 131 15.16 -12.87 6.48
CA VAL A 131 15.02 -12.05 7.68
C VAL A 131 13.55 -11.85 8.06
N ILE A 132 12.68 -11.53 7.09
CA ILE A 132 11.24 -11.39 7.33
C ILE A 132 10.66 -12.72 7.84
N ALA A 133 11.00 -13.84 7.22
CA ALA A 133 10.55 -15.16 7.65
C ALA A 133 11.01 -15.53 9.08
N ILE A 134 12.20 -15.08 9.50
CA ILE A 134 12.68 -15.24 10.89
C ILE A 134 11.83 -14.41 11.86
N LEU A 135 11.53 -13.16 11.50
CA LEU A 135 10.72 -12.27 12.34
C LEU A 135 9.28 -12.79 12.47
N GLU A 136 8.65 -13.24 11.39
CA GLU A 136 7.28 -13.76 11.42
C GLU A 136 7.10 -15.02 12.27
N ARG A 137 8.18 -15.78 12.50
CA ARG A 137 8.17 -16.96 13.38
C ARG A 137 8.26 -16.60 14.86
N VAL A 138 8.48 -15.33 15.21
CA VAL A 138 8.53 -14.90 16.61
C VAL A 138 7.12 -15.03 17.21
N PRO A 139 6.95 -15.80 18.30
CA PRO A 139 5.66 -15.93 18.96
C PRO A 139 5.10 -14.57 19.38
N GLY A 140 3.82 -14.31 19.07
CA GLY A 140 3.15 -13.07 19.43
C GLY A 140 3.54 -11.85 18.60
N ILE A 141 4.23 -12.04 17.46
CA ILE A 141 4.47 -10.95 16.53
C ILE A 141 3.17 -10.55 15.82
N THR A 142 2.85 -9.27 15.93
CA THR A 142 1.70 -8.64 15.29
C THR A 142 2.22 -7.61 14.29
N ARG A 143 1.56 -7.45 13.14
CA ARG A 143 1.99 -6.50 12.12
C ARG A 143 1.91 -5.06 12.64
N ALA A 144 2.99 -4.29 12.43
CA ALA A 144 3.08 -2.89 12.82
C ALA A 144 2.67 -1.97 11.66
N HIS A 145 2.12 -0.80 12.01
CA HIS A 145 1.67 0.17 11.02
C HIS A 145 2.85 0.97 10.44
N HIS A 146 2.78 1.34 9.16
CA HIS A 146 3.85 2.08 8.48
C HIS A 146 4.19 3.43 9.15
N ARG A 147 3.22 4.06 9.82
CA ARG A 147 3.43 5.32 10.56
C ARG A 147 4.53 5.22 11.63
N ASP A 148 4.67 4.05 12.24
CA ASP A 148 5.58 3.81 13.36
C ASP A 148 7.03 3.65 12.88
N PHE A 149 7.21 3.39 11.57
CA PHE A 149 8.51 3.29 10.91
C PHE A 149 9.35 4.56 11.04
N LYS A 150 8.71 5.75 10.94
CA LYS A 150 9.41 7.05 11.04
C LYS A 150 10.10 7.25 12.39
N SER A 151 9.60 6.58 13.43
CA SER A 151 10.16 6.65 14.78
C SER A 151 11.26 5.60 15.02
N SER A 152 11.44 4.67 14.08
CA SER A 152 12.41 3.59 14.20
C SER A 152 13.82 4.03 13.85
N SER A 153 14.79 3.46 14.57
CA SER A 153 16.22 3.70 14.33
C SER A 153 16.88 2.43 13.80
N PRO A 154 17.78 2.52 12.80
CA PRO A 154 18.47 1.36 12.25
C PRO A 154 19.46 0.81 13.27
N ILE A 155 19.44 -0.50 13.47
CA ILE A 155 20.33 -1.22 14.41
C ILE A 155 21.24 -2.24 13.73
N ILE A 156 20.86 -2.73 12.54
CA ILE A 156 21.60 -3.72 11.75
C ILE A 156 21.48 -3.32 10.29
N ARG A 157 22.58 -3.43 9.54
CA ARG A 157 22.60 -3.27 8.08
C ARG A 157 22.99 -4.59 7.45
N LEU A 158 22.08 -5.16 6.68
CA LEU A 158 22.21 -6.48 6.06
C LEU A 158 23.18 -6.41 4.86
N ARG A 159 23.69 -7.57 4.42
CA ARG A 159 24.61 -7.70 3.27
C ARG A 159 24.05 -7.14 1.96
N ASP A 160 22.74 -7.21 1.80
CA ASP A 160 22.02 -6.68 0.63
C ASP A 160 21.79 -5.16 0.67
N GLY A 161 22.19 -4.50 1.75
CA GLY A 161 22.01 -3.06 1.95
C GLY A 161 20.71 -2.67 2.62
N SER A 162 19.80 -3.63 2.87
CA SER A 162 18.61 -3.44 3.71
C SER A 162 18.99 -3.18 5.16
N THR A 163 18.10 -2.57 5.93
CA THR A 163 18.33 -2.27 7.35
C THR A 163 17.23 -2.81 8.24
N VAL A 164 17.61 -3.44 9.34
CA VAL A 164 16.68 -3.77 10.42
C VAL A 164 16.67 -2.61 11.39
N ARG A 165 15.48 -2.14 11.71
CA ARG A 165 15.23 -0.98 12.56
C ARG A 165 14.38 -1.39 13.74
N THR A 166 14.58 -0.76 14.87
CA THR A 166 13.76 -1.00 16.06
C THR A 166 13.21 0.30 16.61
N TRP A 167 12.06 0.20 17.26
CA TRP A 167 11.44 1.30 17.97
C TRP A 167 10.79 0.77 19.25
N LYS A 168 10.89 1.53 20.33
CA LYS A 168 10.12 1.30 21.54
C LYS A 168 9.10 2.42 21.64
N ASN A 169 7.82 2.07 21.59
CA ASN A 169 6.77 3.07 21.71
C ASN A 169 6.73 3.66 23.14
N PRO A 170 5.99 4.77 23.37
CA PRO A 170 5.87 5.36 24.71
C PRO A 170 5.29 4.42 25.78
N LEU A 171 4.58 3.36 25.36
CA LEU A 171 4.05 2.31 26.23
C LEU A 171 5.05 1.17 26.47
N GLY A 172 6.29 1.28 25.98
CA GLY A 172 7.35 0.29 26.20
C GLY A 172 7.25 -0.97 25.34
N VAL A 173 6.39 -1.01 24.32
CA VAL A 173 6.19 -2.14 23.41
C VAL A 173 7.25 -2.13 22.32
N ASP A 174 7.90 -3.27 22.12
CA ASP A 174 8.99 -3.43 21.15
C ASP A 174 8.46 -3.61 19.73
N HIS A 175 8.93 -2.75 18.83
CA HIS A 175 8.66 -2.79 17.39
C HIS A 175 9.95 -3.06 16.62
N VAL A 176 9.81 -3.83 15.55
CA VAL A 176 10.85 -4.15 14.59
C VAL A 176 10.36 -3.82 13.20
N PHE A 177 11.24 -3.26 12.38
CA PHE A 177 10.99 -2.95 10.99
C PHE A 177 12.17 -3.40 10.13
N VAL A 178 11.89 -3.67 8.86
CA VAL A 178 12.93 -3.91 7.85
C VAL A 178 12.72 -2.89 6.73
N ALA A 179 13.79 -2.20 6.35
CA ALA A 179 13.79 -1.24 5.25
C ALA A 179 14.72 -1.70 4.13
N ASP A 180 14.38 -1.39 2.89
CA ASP A 180 15.22 -1.65 1.72
C ASP A 180 16.44 -0.72 1.67
N ARG A 181 17.29 -0.90 0.66
CA ARG A 181 18.45 -0.04 0.36
C ARG A 181 18.11 1.44 0.10
N ASN A 182 16.85 1.75 -0.20
CA ASN A 182 16.34 3.10 -0.44
C ASN A 182 15.61 3.68 0.80
N ASP A 183 15.76 3.04 1.96
CA ASP A 183 15.11 3.38 3.23
C ASP A 183 13.57 3.31 3.19
N ARG A 184 13.01 2.49 2.31
CA ARG A 184 11.58 2.20 2.24
C ARG A 184 11.25 0.99 3.11
N MET A 185 10.24 1.11 3.96
CA MET A 185 9.79 0.00 4.81
C MET A 185 9.27 -1.16 3.97
N VAL A 186 9.92 -2.31 4.10
CA VAL A 186 9.51 -3.59 3.50
C VAL A 186 8.69 -4.40 4.50
N TYR A 187 9.03 -4.37 5.79
CA TYR A 187 8.34 -5.12 6.85
C TYR A 187 8.23 -4.31 8.15
N GLY A 188 7.19 -4.60 8.93
CA GLY A 188 6.97 -4.03 10.25
C GLY A 188 6.19 -4.99 11.14
N GLY A 189 6.66 -5.19 12.37
CA GLY A 189 6.04 -6.02 13.38
C GLY A 189 6.28 -5.46 14.78
N PHE A 190 5.46 -5.85 15.73
CA PHE A 190 5.63 -5.55 17.14
C PHE A 190 5.26 -6.76 17.99
N VAL A 191 5.83 -6.84 19.19
CA VAL A 191 5.55 -7.90 20.14
C VAL A 191 5.11 -7.31 21.47
N GLY A 192 4.16 -7.98 22.14
CA GLY A 192 3.83 -7.66 23.52
C GLY A 192 5.00 -7.96 24.46
N TRP A 193 5.01 -7.37 25.66
CA TRP A 193 6.11 -7.48 26.63
C TRP A 193 6.54 -8.92 26.97
N VAL A 194 5.59 -9.86 26.96
CA VAL A 194 5.84 -11.29 27.23
C VAL A 194 6.76 -11.92 26.17
N HIS A 195 6.78 -11.36 24.96
CA HIS A 195 7.49 -11.88 23.81
C HIS A 195 8.71 -11.04 23.41
N SER A 196 9.02 -9.94 24.12
CA SER A 196 10.23 -9.15 23.91
C SER A 196 11.52 -9.98 23.89
N PRO A 197 11.74 -10.95 24.80
CA PRO A 197 12.95 -11.78 24.75
C PRO A 197 13.04 -12.65 23.48
N GLY A 198 11.89 -13.06 22.93
CA GLY A 198 11.81 -13.82 21.69
C GLY A 198 12.20 -12.97 20.48
N LEU A 199 11.76 -11.71 20.45
CA LEU A 199 12.15 -10.75 19.42
C LEU A 199 13.65 -10.42 19.49
N ASP A 200 14.19 -10.19 20.68
CA ASP A 200 15.64 -9.93 20.87
C ASP A 200 16.50 -11.10 20.38
N SER A 201 16.04 -12.33 20.65
CA SER A 201 16.69 -13.56 20.17
C SER A 201 16.68 -13.64 18.63
N ALA A 202 15.56 -13.27 18.00
CA ALA A 202 15.45 -13.22 16.55
C ALA A 202 16.37 -12.15 15.93
N ILE A 203 16.42 -10.95 16.50
CA ILE A 203 17.31 -9.86 16.08
C ILE A 203 18.78 -10.28 16.21
N THR A 204 19.14 -10.94 17.32
CA THR A 204 20.49 -11.46 17.54
C THR A 204 20.86 -12.50 16.48
N ARG A 205 19.92 -13.40 16.16
CA ARG A 205 20.09 -14.38 15.09
C ARG A 205 20.31 -13.70 13.74
N ILE A 206 19.51 -12.69 13.41
CA ILE A 206 19.65 -11.92 12.16
C ILE A 206 21.05 -11.30 12.08
N ARG A 207 21.54 -10.70 13.17
CA ARG A 207 22.89 -10.14 13.26
C ARG A 207 24.01 -11.17 13.06
N ILE A 208 23.79 -12.43 13.40
CA ILE A 208 24.85 -13.45 13.24
C ILE A 208 24.93 -13.96 11.80
N TYR A 209 23.79 -14.07 11.10
CA TYR A 209 23.72 -14.77 9.81
C TYR A 209 23.66 -13.84 8.59
N PHE A 210 23.26 -12.57 8.75
CA PHE A 210 22.96 -11.66 7.64
C PHE A 210 23.72 -10.32 7.66
N THR A 211 24.64 -10.14 8.61
CA THR A 211 25.63 -9.04 8.64
C THR A 211 27.01 -9.60 8.36
#